data_AF-A0A7I8N012-F1
#
_entry.id   AF-A0A7I8N012-F1
#
_cell.length_a   1.000
_cell.length_b   1.000
_cell.length_c   1.000
_cell.angle_alpha   90.00
_cell.angle_beta   90.00
_cell.angle_gamma   90.00
#
_symmetry.space_group_name_H-M   'P 1'
#
loop_
_entity.id
_entity.type
_entity.pdbx_description
1 polymer ?
#
loop_
_entity_poly.entity_id
_entity_poly.type
_entity_poly.pdbx_seq_one_letter_code
_entity_poly.pdbx_strand_id
1 'polypeptide(L)' 'MRIAFPTEADLGLDSPVFGHFGSAPNFIIIDCDTGDFETIGNTDLHHAHGQCEPLRALDGRTVDAVVVGGIEG' A
#
# COMPACT_ATOMS: atom_id res chain seq x y z
N MET A 1 -5.74 14.26 4.64
CA MET A 1 -4.39 13.72 4.43
C MET A 1 -4.53 12.24 4.23
N ARG A 2 -3.96 11.66 3.16
CA ARG A 2 -4.06 10.23 2.84
C ARG A 2 -2.76 9.49 3.09
N ILE A 3 -2.82 8.42 3.86
CA ILE A 3 -1.66 7.60 4.21
C ILE A 3 -1.88 6.17 3.74
N ALA A 4 -0.94 5.63 2.96
CA ALA A 4 -0.95 4.22 2.56
C ALA A 4 -0.15 3.34 3.52
N PHE A 5 -0.69 2.16 3.81
CA PHE A 5 -0.07 1.10 4.59
C PHE A 5 -0.07 -0.18 3.75
N PRO A 6 1.09 -0.77 3.41
CA PRO A 6 1.13 -2.09 2.78
C PRO A 6 0.67 -3.14 3.79
N THR A 7 -0.20 -4.07 3.39
CA THR A 7 -0.73 -5.11 4.28
C THR A 7 -0.66 -6.50 3.66
N GLU A 8 -0.53 -7.51 4.52
CA GLU A 8 -0.39 -8.91 4.09
C GLU A 8 -1.73 -9.54 3.67
N ALA A 9 -2.83 -9.00 4.21
CA ALA A 9 -4.19 -9.49 4.00
C ALA A 9 -5.18 -8.32 3.99
N ASP A 10 -6.38 -8.56 3.46
CA ASP A 10 -7.51 -7.64 3.54
C ASP A 10 -8.40 -8.01 4.73
N LEU A 11 -8.02 -7.51 5.90
CA LEU A 11 -8.75 -7.61 7.16
C LEU A 11 -9.18 -6.22 7.67
N GLY A 12 -9.22 -5.21 6.78
CA GLY A 12 -9.41 -3.82 7.18
C GLY A 12 -8.31 -3.33 8.13
N LEU A 13 -8.63 -2.49 9.10
CA LEU A 13 -7.63 -1.92 10.02
C LEU A 13 -6.90 -2.94 10.91
N ASP A 14 -7.41 -4.16 11.02
CA ASP A 14 -6.75 -5.28 11.72
C ASP A 14 -5.70 -6.00 10.86
N SER A 15 -5.51 -5.56 9.60
CA SER A 15 -4.55 -6.17 8.69
C SER A 15 -3.11 -5.96 9.15
N PRO A 16 -2.29 -7.02 9.23
CA PRO A 16 -0.88 -6.87 9.56
C PRO A 16 -0.14 -6.07 8.48
N VAL A 17 0.74 -5.16 8.92
CA VAL A 17 1.58 -4.36 8.02
C VAL A 17 2.63 -5.25 7.36
N PHE A 18 2.76 -5.15 6.05
CA PHE A 18 3.74 -5.90 5.28
C PHE A 18 5.08 -5.14 5.18
N GLY A 19 6.19 -5.87 5.33
CA GLY A 19 7.53 -5.28 5.40
C GLY A 19 8.08 -4.71 4.09
N HIS A 20 7.58 -5.17 2.94
CA HIS A 20 8.13 -4.80 1.63
C HIS A 20 7.06 -4.14 0.74
N PHE A 21 7.11 -2.82 0.61
CA PHE A 21 6.08 -2.03 -0.06
C PHE A 21 5.75 -2.52 -1.47
N GLY A 22 6.76 -2.66 -2.35
CA GLY A 22 6.53 -2.97 -3.77
C GLY A 22 5.97 -4.36 -4.04
N SER A 23 6.04 -5.29 -3.07
CA SER A 23 5.48 -6.65 -3.22
C SER A 23 4.34 -6.94 -2.25
N ALA A 24 3.84 -5.92 -1.54
CA ALA A 24 2.70 -6.07 -0.67
C ALA A 24 1.50 -6.54 -1.50
N PRO A 25 0.73 -7.54 -1.02
CA PRO A 25 -0.43 -8.02 -1.75
C PRO A 25 -1.58 -7.00 -1.74
N ASN A 26 -1.66 -6.16 -0.70
CA ASN A 26 -2.70 -5.16 -0.54
C ASN A 26 -2.13 -3.87 0.06
N PHE A 27 -2.88 -2.78 -0.07
CA PHE A 27 -2.64 -1.52 0.63
C PHE A 27 -3.93 -1.02 1.26
N ILE A 28 -3.82 -0.48 2.46
CA ILE A 28 -4.89 0.28 3.11
C ILE A 28 -4.54 1.74 3.03
N ILE A 29 -5.46 2.54 2.52
CA ILE A 29 -5.34 4.00 2.46
C ILE A 29 -6.31 4.59 3.47
N ILE A 30 -5.79 5.38 4.40
CA ILE A 30 -6.58 6.05 5.44
C ILE A 30 -6.63 7.54 5.11
N ASP A 31 -7.84 8.11 5.10
CA ASP A 31 -8.04 9.57 5.10
C ASP A 31 -8.09 10.07 6.54
N CYS A 32 -7.01 10.71 6.98
CA CYS A 32 -6.90 11.22 8.35
C CYS A 32 -7.84 12.38 8.65
N ASP A 33 -8.43 13.02 7.64
CA ASP A 33 -9.35 14.15 7.85
C ASP A 33 -10.77 13.65 8.19
N THR A 34 -11.19 12.54 7.58
CA THR A 34 -12.53 11.97 7.77
C THR A 34 -12.55 10.72 8.66
N GLY A 35 -11.42 10.02 8.77
CA GLY A 35 -11.31 8.72 9.41
C GLY A 35 -11.75 7.55 8.51
N ASP A 36 -12.10 7.82 7.26
CA ASP A 36 -12.44 6.77 6.29
C ASP A 36 -11.18 6.00 5.85
N PHE A 37 -11.36 4.76 5.42
CA PHE A 37 -10.31 3.97 4.81
C PHE A 37 -10.82 3.16 3.62
N GLU A 38 -9.91 2.85 2.70
CA GLU A 38 -10.15 1.90 1.60
C GLU A 38 -9.02 0.87 1.56
N THR A 39 -9.37 -0.39 1.27
CA THR A 39 -8.39 -1.41 0.90
C THR A 39 -8.32 -1.50 -0.62
N ILE A 40 -7.12 -1.49 -1.17
CA ILE A 40 -6.84 -1.78 -2.58
C ILE A 40 -5.93 -3.00 -2.68
N GLY A 41 -6.22 -3.89 -3.63
CA GLY A 41 -5.33 -4.99 -3.97
C GLY A 41 -4.19 -4.50 -4.86
N ASN A 42 -2.99 -5.06 -4.68
CA ASN A 42 -1.86 -4.77 -5.55
C ASN A 42 -2.10 -5.44 -6.93
N THR A 43 -2.45 -4.63 -7.92
CA THR A 43 -2.67 -5.10 -9.29
C THR A 43 -1.37 -5.20 -10.10
N ASP A 44 -0.24 -4.72 -9.56
CA ASP A 44 1.10 -4.72 -10.16
C ASP A 44 1.92 -5.99 -9.80
N LEU A 45 1.32 -6.98 -9.10
CA LEU A 45 1.99 -8.21 -8.66
C LEU A 45 2.60 -9.06 -9.79
N HIS A 46 2.21 -8.83 -11.04
CA HIS A 46 2.68 -9.57 -12.23
C HIS A 46 3.68 -8.79 -13.09
N HIS A 47 4.42 -7.84 -12.51
CA HIS A 47 5.40 -7.08 -13.28
C HIS A 47 6.76 -7.79 -13.36
N ALA A 48 7.31 -7.79 -14.58
CA ALA A 48 8.63 -8.31 -14.89
C ALA A 48 9.70 -7.56 -14.09
N HIS A 49 10.68 -8.30 -13.57
CA HIS A 49 11.83 -7.78 -12.84
C HIS A 49 12.46 -6.58 -13.59
N GLY A 50 12.46 -5.39 -12.98
CA GLY A 50 13.32 -4.28 -13.42
C GLY A 50 12.68 -2.92 -13.68
N GLN A 51 11.35 -2.76 -13.63
CA GLN A 51 10.70 -1.44 -13.68
C GLN A 51 9.97 -1.16 -12.38
N CYS A 52 10.72 -0.68 -11.39
CA CYS A 52 10.22 -0.36 -10.06
C CYS A 52 9.39 0.93 -10.13
N GLU A 53 8.10 0.82 -10.41
CA GLU A 53 7.13 1.90 -10.19
C GLU A 53 6.19 1.52 -9.03
N PRO A 54 6.69 1.50 -7.78
CA PRO A 54 5.91 1.10 -6.60
C PRO A 54 4.61 1.90 -6.43
N LEU A 55 4.54 3.11 -6.98
CA LEU A 55 3.33 3.95 -6.98
C LEU A 55 2.21 3.42 -7.87
N ARG A 56 2.49 2.55 -8.85
CA ARG A 56 1.42 1.88 -9.65
C ARG A 56 0.62 0.91 -8.81
N ALA A 57 1.23 0.33 -7.78
CA ALA A 57 0.56 -0.57 -6.84
C ALA A 57 -0.59 0.14 -6.08
N LEU A 58 -0.60 1.48 -6.07
CA LEU A 58 -1.68 2.29 -5.51
C LEU A 58 -2.84 2.54 -6.48
N ASP A 59 -2.86 1.94 -7.67
CA ASP A 59 -3.96 2.03 -8.65
C ASP A 59 -4.38 3.47 -8.96
N GLY A 60 -3.40 4.37 -9.10
CA GLY A 60 -3.63 5.79 -9.35
C GLY A 60 -4.20 6.59 -8.17
N ARG A 61 -4.29 6.00 -6.97
CA ARG A 61 -4.65 6.73 -5.75
C ARG A 61 -3.50 7.63 -5.32
N THR A 62 -3.78 8.91 -5.17
CA THR A 62 -2.84 9.88 -4.61
C THR A 62 -2.82 9.75 -3.09
N VAL A 63 -1.65 9.51 -2.54
CA VAL A 63 -1.40 9.51 -1.09
C VAL A 63 -0.33 10.54 -0.75
N ASP A 64 -0.48 11.17 0.42
CA ASP A 64 0.46 12.18 0.92
C ASP A 64 1.67 11.52 1.58
N ALA A 65 1.49 10.31 2.12
CA ALA A 65 2.54 9.55 2.78
C ALA A 65 2.33 8.03 2.64
N VAL A 66 3.41 7.29 2.82
CA VAL A 66 3.41 5.83 2.93
C VAL A 66 4.11 5.45 4.23
N VAL A 67 3.51 4.59 5.03
CA VAL A 67 4.10 4.06 6.27
C VAL A 67 4.44 2.59 6.05
N VAL A 68 5.70 2.23 6.22
CA VAL A 68 6.20 0.86 6.00
C VAL A 68 6.98 0.38 7.22
N GLY A 69 6.98 -0.93 7.46
CA GLY A 69 7.75 -1.55 8.55
C GLY A 69 9.27 -1.45 8.34
N GLY A 70 9.72 -1.33 7.09
CA GLY A 70 11.11 -1.11 6.70
C GLY A 70 11.23 -0.65 5.25
N ILE A 71 12.32 0.04 4.93
CA ILE A 71 12.75 0.30 3.56
C ILE A 71 14.08 -0.42 3.41
N GLU A 72 14.09 -1.53 2.66
CA GLU A 72 15.34 -2.20 2.29
C GLU A 72 15.94 -1.46 1.08
N GLY A 73 17.23 -1.12 1.16
CA GLY A 73 17.97 -0.39 0.14
C GLY A 73 18.83 -1.29 -0.73
#